data_AF-A0A800MQD6-F1
#
_entry.id   AF-A0A800MQD6-F1
#
_cell.length_a   1.000
_cell.length_b   1.000
_cell.length_c   1.000
_cell.angle_alpha   90.00
_cell.angle_beta   90.00
_cell.angle_gamma   90.00
#
_symmetry.space_group_name_H-M   'P 1'
#
loop_
_entity.id
_entity.type
_entity.pdbx_description
1 polymer ?
#
loop_
_entity_poly.entity_id
_entity_poly.type
_entity_poly.pdbx_seq_one_letter_code
_entity_poly.pdbx_strand_id
1 'polypeptide(L)'
;MKTRVQEFIDRMDSQEYILTKDIGNYIIYSFLEIHREGVPNIMSQTEFSETILRLLESWDDLPEHKDKYLLRKDFLLIGECLPYDEMVYPELVRNLAISWSASLLSEVIH
;
A
#
# COMPACT_ATOMS: atom_id res chain seq x y z
N MET A 1 19.35 2.97 -28.39
CA MET A 1 19.18 4.04 -27.37
C MET A 1 17.74 3.98 -26.89
N LYS A 2 17.50 3.78 -25.59
CA LYS A 2 16.12 3.81 -25.05
C LYS A 2 15.61 5.25 -25.07
N THR A 3 14.30 5.43 -25.27
CA THR A 3 13.67 6.74 -25.12
C THR A 3 13.39 6.99 -23.64
N ARG A 4 13.23 8.26 -23.24
CA ARG A 4 12.84 8.60 -21.86
C ARG A 4 11.52 7.93 -21.43
N VAL A 5 10.61 7.71 -22.37
CA VAL A 5 9.34 6.99 -22.13
C VAL A 5 9.62 5.53 -21.81
N GLN A 6 10.51 4.88 -22.57
CA GLN A 6 10.86 3.48 -22.30
C GLN A 6 11.57 3.34 -20.95
N GLU A 7 12.47 4.24 -20.60
CA GLU A 7 13.14 4.25 -19.29
C GLU A 7 12.14 4.41 -18.13
N PHE A 8 11.09 5.21 -18.32
CA PHE A 8 10.04 5.38 -17.33
C PHE A 8 9.20 4.11 -17.15
N ILE A 9 8.79 3.46 -18.25
CA ILE A 9 8.04 2.20 -18.22
C ILE A 9 8.88 1.11 -17.55
N ASP A 10 10.14 0.95 -17.97
CA ASP A 10 11.05 -0.04 -17.39
C ASP A 10 11.21 0.15 -15.87
N ARG A 11 11.19 1.41 -15.41
CA ARG A 11 11.23 1.72 -13.97
C ARG A 11 9.91 1.36 -13.27
N MET A 12 8.77 1.61 -13.88
CA MET A 12 7.47 1.21 -13.31
C MET A 12 7.33 -0.31 -13.18
N ASP A 13 7.96 -1.06 -14.08
CA ASP A 13 7.98 -2.52 -14.07
C ASP A 13 9.11 -3.10 -13.19
N SER A 14 9.96 -2.24 -12.63
CA SER A 14 11.04 -2.69 -11.75
C SER A 14 10.50 -3.23 -10.43
N GLN A 15 11.15 -4.28 -9.92
CA GLN A 15 10.82 -4.86 -8.61
C GLN A 15 10.91 -3.81 -7.49
N GLU A 16 11.89 -2.91 -7.56
CA GLU A 16 12.05 -1.81 -6.60
C GLU A 16 10.80 -0.91 -6.55
N TYR A 17 10.29 -0.49 -7.70
CA TYR A 17 9.09 0.33 -7.77
C TYR A 17 7.84 -0.42 -7.29
N ILE A 18 7.70 -1.69 -7.70
CA ILE A 18 6.57 -2.54 -7.29
C ILE A 18 6.56 -2.68 -5.77
N LEU A 19 7.69 -3.01 -5.14
CA LEU A 19 7.79 -3.14 -3.69
C LEU A 19 7.57 -1.81 -2.98
N THR A 20 8.10 -0.70 -3.51
CA THR A 20 7.85 0.65 -2.97
C THR A 20 6.36 0.97 -2.95
N LYS A 21 5.64 0.63 -4.02
CA LYS A 21 4.18 0.77 -4.12
C LYS A 21 3.46 -0.15 -3.13
N ASP A 22 3.89 -1.41 -3.02
CA ASP A 22 3.30 -2.40 -2.11
C ASP A 22 3.41 -1.96 -0.63
N ILE A 23 4.52 -1.35 -0.22
CA ILE A 23 4.67 -0.78 1.13
C ILE A 23 3.59 0.28 1.39
N GLY A 24 3.44 1.25 0.47
CA GLY A 24 2.44 2.30 0.60
C GLY A 24 1.01 1.75 0.61
N ASN A 25 0.73 0.82 -0.29
CA ASN A 25 -0.57 0.16 -0.41
C ASN A 25 -0.96 -0.60 0.85
N TYR A 26 -0.05 -1.41 1.41
CA TYR A 26 -0.29 -2.16 2.65
C TYR A 26 -0.64 -1.23 3.82
N ILE A 27 0.08 -0.11 3.96
CA ILE A 27 -0.14 0.85 5.04
C ILE A 27 -1.48 1.58 4.85
N ILE A 28 -1.78 2.05 3.63
CA ILE A 28 -3.05 2.73 3.31
C ILE A 28 -4.24 1.78 3.53
N TYR A 29 -4.12 0.54 3.04
CA TYR A 29 -5.16 -0.48 3.22
C TYR A 29 -5.43 -0.74 4.69
N SER A 30 -4.37 -0.96 5.47
CA SER A 30 -4.46 -1.19 6.92
C SER A 30 -5.16 -0.02 7.62
N PHE A 31 -4.85 1.21 7.23
CA PHE A 31 -5.49 2.39 7.81
C PHE A 31 -7.00 2.40 7.57
N LEU A 32 -7.45 2.15 6.34
CA LEU A 32 -8.87 2.12 6.01
C LEU A 32 -9.58 0.98 6.74
N GLU A 33 -8.99 -0.21 6.72
CA GLU A 33 -9.57 -1.41 7.31
C GLU A 33 -9.77 -1.27 8.83
N ILE A 34 -8.81 -0.67 9.54
CA ILE A 34 -8.83 -0.58 11.01
C ILE A 34 -9.55 0.67 11.51
N HIS A 35 -9.45 1.81 10.82
CA HIS A 35 -9.90 3.11 11.36
C HIS A 35 -11.10 3.71 10.64
N ARG A 36 -11.54 3.12 9.53
CA ARG A 36 -12.61 3.67 8.68
C ARG A 36 -13.60 2.57 8.31
N GLU A 37 -14.27 2.03 9.33
CA GLU A 37 -15.34 1.05 9.13
C GLU A 37 -16.42 1.57 8.17
N GLY A 38 -16.84 0.72 7.23
CA GLY A 38 -17.85 1.05 6.22
C GLY A 38 -17.35 1.91 5.05
N VAL A 39 -16.07 2.29 5.03
CA VAL A 39 -15.43 2.99 3.91
C VAL A 39 -14.79 1.95 2.99
N PRO A 40 -15.02 1.98 1.66
CA PRO A 40 -14.44 0.99 0.76
C PRO A 40 -12.93 1.09 0.74
N ASN A 41 -12.27 -0.06 0.73
CA ASN A 41 -10.82 -0.12 0.70
C ASN A 41 -10.28 0.13 -0.73
N ILE A 42 -9.00 0.52 -0.84
CA ILE A 42 -8.37 0.92 -2.11
C ILE A 42 -7.98 -0.26 -3.01
N MET A 43 -8.00 -1.49 -2.48
CA MET A 43 -7.76 -2.72 -3.21
C MET A 43 -8.64 -3.83 -2.61
N SER A 44 -8.79 -4.94 -3.32
CA SER A 44 -9.50 -6.13 -2.83
C SER A 44 -8.70 -6.90 -1.77
N GLN A 45 -9.37 -7.77 -1.01
CA GLN A 45 -8.69 -8.66 -0.05
C GLN A 45 -7.66 -9.57 -0.72
N THR A 46 -7.93 -10.01 -1.96
CA THR A 46 -6.99 -10.83 -2.74
C THR A 46 -5.72 -10.04 -3.07
N GLU A 47 -5.87 -8.83 -3.60
CA GLU A 47 -4.73 -7.94 -3.91
C GLU A 47 -3.92 -7.62 -2.64
N PHE A 48 -4.60 -7.37 -1.53
CA PHE A 48 -3.94 -7.14 -0.24
C PHE A 48 -3.12 -8.36 0.21
N SER A 49 -3.68 -9.56 0.07
CA SER A 49 -2.99 -10.81 0.41
C SER A 49 -1.75 -11.02 -0.46
N GLU A 50 -1.84 -10.73 -1.76
CA GLU A 50 -0.68 -10.78 -2.67
C GLU A 50 0.37 -9.74 -2.32
N THR A 51 -0.03 -8.53 -1.95
CA THR A 51 0.87 -7.47 -1.47
C THR A 51 1.61 -7.93 -0.20
N ILE A 52 0.90 -8.53 0.77
CA ILE A 52 1.55 -9.09 1.98
C ILE A 52 2.60 -10.14 1.58
N LEU A 53 2.25 -11.08 0.71
CA LEU A 53 3.16 -12.14 0.28
C LEU A 53 4.43 -11.57 -0.36
N ARG A 54 4.31 -10.63 -1.31
CA ARG A 54 5.48 -10.00 -1.96
C ARG A 54 6.36 -9.26 -0.96
N LEU A 55 5.76 -8.52 -0.03
CA LEU A 55 6.50 -7.82 1.02
C LEU A 55 7.22 -8.78 1.97
N LEU A 56 6.58 -9.90 2.31
CA LEU A 56 7.14 -10.91 3.19
C LEU A 56 8.29 -11.67 2.53
N GLU A 57 8.12 -12.10 1.28
CA GLU A 57 9.13 -12.80 0.49
C GLU A 57 10.37 -11.93 0.24
N SER A 58 10.17 -10.62 0.07
CA SER A 58 11.25 -9.65 -0.18
C SER A 58 11.67 -8.89 1.08
N TRP A 59 11.33 -9.36 2.29
CA TRP A 59 11.47 -8.58 3.53
C TRP A 59 12.88 -8.01 3.74
N ASP A 60 13.90 -8.85 3.53
CA ASP A 60 15.30 -8.48 3.75
C ASP A 60 15.84 -7.57 2.62
N ASP A 61 15.15 -7.50 1.48
CA ASP A 61 15.49 -6.74 0.28
C ASP A 61 14.51 -5.59 0.00
N LEU A 62 13.64 -5.23 0.96
CA LEU A 62 12.65 -4.17 0.76
C LEU A 62 13.36 -2.84 0.46
N PRO A 63 12.88 -2.07 -0.54
CA PRO A 63 13.44 -0.76 -0.86
C PRO A 63 13.26 0.23 0.30
N GLU A 64 13.94 1.36 0.22
CA GLU A 64 13.71 2.45 1.15
C GLU A 64 12.37 3.14 0.82
N HIS A 65 11.49 3.22 1.81
CA HIS A 65 10.23 3.95 1.72
C HIS A 65 10.08 4.77 2.99
N LYS A 66 9.68 6.04 2.86
CA LYS A 66 9.60 6.98 4.00
C LYS A 66 8.76 6.47 5.18
N ASP A 67 7.76 5.65 4.90
CA ASP A 67 6.83 5.08 5.88
C ASP A 67 7.11 3.59 6.19
N LYS A 68 8.22 3.02 5.68
CA LYS A 68 8.62 1.62 5.91
C LYS A 68 8.74 1.28 7.40
N TYR A 69 9.08 2.25 8.23
CA TYR A 69 9.20 2.10 9.69
C TYR A 69 7.89 1.67 10.37
N LEU A 70 6.74 1.80 9.69
CA LEU A 70 5.46 1.30 10.17
C LEU A 70 5.29 -0.20 9.95
N LEU A 71 5.98 -0.80 8.98
CA LEU A 71 5.85 -2.23 8.72
C LEU A 71 6.30 -3.06 9.92
N ARG A 72 5.65 -4.20 10.12
CA ARG A 72 6.14 -5.23 11.04
C ARG A 72 6.01 -6.59 10.39
N LYS A 73 7.07 -7.38 10.51
CA LYS A 73 7.18 -8.69 9.87
C LYS A 73 6.21 -9.70 10.47
N ASP A 74 5.92 -9.60 11.77
CA ASP A 74 4.96 -10.45 12.48
C ASP A 74 3.54 -10.29 11.92
N PHE A 75 3.07 -9.07 11.65
CA PHE A 75 1.76 -8.85 11.03
C PHE A 75 1.69 -9.41 9.60
N LEU A 76 2.76 -9.25 8.82
CA LEU A 76 2.85 -9.86 7.48
C LEU A 76 2.81 -11.39 7.55
N LEU A 77 3.48 -12.01 8.54
CA LEU A 77 3.51 -13.47 8.71
C LEU A 77 2.13 -14.06 8.99
N ILE A 78 1.27 -13.33 9.70
CA ILE A 78 -0.10 -13.77 10.03
C ILE A 78 -1.17 -13.23 9.07
N GLY A 79 -0.77 -12.42 8.08
CA GLY A 79 -1.68 -11.87 7.08
C GLY A 79 -2.59 -10.75 7.58
N GLU A 80 -2.17 -10.00 8.60
CA GLU A 80 -3.01 -8.99 9.25
C GLU A 80 -2.63 -7.55 8.88
N CYS A 81 -3.63 -6.66 9.04
CA CYS A 81 -3.44 -5.22 8.96
C CYS A 81 -2.67 -4.69 10.18
N LEU A 82 -2.04 -3.53 10.03
CA LEU A 82 -1.37 -2.83 11.14
C LEU A 82 -2.43 -2.23 12.09
N PRO A 83 -2.52 -2.67 13.36
CA PRO A 83 -3.54 -2.17 14.30
C PRO A 83 -3.02 -0.94 15.08
N TYR A 84 -2.23 -0.08 14.44
CA TYR A 84 -1.68 1.09 15.12
C TYR A 84 -2.76 2.09 15.49
N ASP A 85 -2.45 3.01 16.39
CA ASP A 85 -3.32 4.16 16.63
C ASP A 85 -3.37 5.05 15.38
N GLU A 86 -4.54 5.61 15.06
CA GLU A 86 -4.75 6.55 13.96
C GLU A 86 -3.72 7.70 14.00
N MET A 87 -3.28 8.13 15.18
CA MET A 87 -2.30 9.22 15.36
C MET A 87 -0.88 8.83 14.93
N VAL A 88 -0.54 7.55 14.91
CA VAL A 88 0.77 7.04 14.48
C VAL A 88 0.89 7.08 12.96
N TYR A 89 -0.22 6.96 12.23
CA TYR A 89 -0.19 7.05 10.78
C TYR A 89 0.20 8.46 10.30
N PRO A 90 1.10 8.58 9.32
CA PRO A 90 1.44 9.86 8.71
C PRO A 90 0.20 10.54 8.12
N GLU A 91 0.10 11.86 8.30
CA GLU A 91 -1.03 12.64 7.80
C GLU A 91 -1.28 12.43 6.29
N LEU A 92 -0.20 12.37 5.51
CA LEU A 92 -0.29 12.12 4.07
C LEU A 92 -0.91 10.76 3.74
N VAL A 93 -0.57 9.71 4.49
CA VAL A 93 -1.15 8.37 4.32
C VAL A 93 -2.65 8.42 4.59
N ARG A 94 -3.06 9.05 5.70
CA ARG A 94 -4.48 9.21 6.04
C ARG A 94 -5.24 9.98 4.97
N ASN A 95 -4.67 11.10 4.50
CA ASN A 95 -5.31 11.94 3.48
C ASN A 95 -5.44 11.21 2.13
N LEU A 96 -4.40 10.49 1.70
CA LEU A 96 -4.45 9.67 0.48
C LEU A 96 -5.48 8.55 0.60
N ALA A 97 -5.50 7.85 1.73
CA ALA A 97 -6.45 6.78 2.00
C ALA A 97 -7.90 7.23 1.81
N ILE A 98 -8.27 8.35 2.45
CA ILE A 98 -9.62 8.91 2.35
C ILE A 98 -9.90 9.40 0.93
N SER A 99 -8.96 10.07 0.29
CA SER A 99 -9.14 10.59 -1.07
C SER A 99 -9.36 9.46 -2.08
N TRP A 100 -8.57 8.39 -2.02
CA TRP A 100 -8.66 7.27 -2.97
C TRP A 100 -9.90 6.42 -2.74
N SER A 101 -10.27 6.19 -1.48
CA SER A 101 -11.53 5.54 -1.17
C SER A 101 -12.74 6.32 -1.68
N ALA A 102 -12.74 7.64 -1.53
CA ALA A 102 -13.82 8.49 -2.03
C ALA A 102 -13.97 8.44 -3.55
N SER A 103 -12.87 8.33 -4.31
CA SER A 103 -12.94 8.17 -5.77
C SER A 103 -13.66 6.89 -6.19
N LEU A 104 -13.46 5.78 -5.47
CA LEU A 104 -14.16 4.52 -5.77
C LEU A 104 -15.68 4.64 -5.61
N LEU A 105 -16.14 5.39 -4.61
CA LEU A 105 -17.57 5.66 -4.41
C LEU A 105 -18.15 6.52 -5.54
N SER A 106 -17.38 7.47 -6.07
CA SER A 106 -17.82 8.33 -7.17
C SER A 106 -17.97 7.58 -8.49
N GLU A 107 -17.15 6.54 -8.72
CA GLU A 107 -17.23 5.69 -9.92
C GLU A 107 -18.45 4.76 -9.91
N VAL A 108 -18.99 4.42 -8.73
CA VAL A 108 -20.19 3.56 -8.60
C VAL A 108 -21.49 4.33 -8.89
N ILE A 109 -21.46 5.67 -8.86
CA ILE A 109 -22.66 6.53 -9.01
C ILE A 109 -22.87 7.00 -10.46
N HIS A 110 -21.92 6.72 -11.37
CA HIS A 110 -21.98 7.07 -12.80
C HIS A 110 -22.18 5.85 -13.69
#